data_AF-A0A8B7BBC2-F1
#
_entry.id   AF-A0A8B7BBC2-F1
#
_cell.length_a   1.000
_cell.length_b   1.000
_cell.length_c   1.000
_cell.angle_alpha   90.00
_cell.angle_beta   90.00
_cell.angle_gamma   90.00
#
_symmetry.space_group_name_H-M   'P 1'
#
loop_
_entity.id
_entity.type
_entity.pdbx_description
1 polymer ?
#
loop_
_entity_poly.entity_id
_entity_poly.type
_entity_poly.pdbx_seq_one_letter_code
_entity_poly.pdbx_strand_id
1 'polypeptide(L)'
;MSGTALRVAGRQLSQRAGSGAPILLRQLFESKSCTYTYLLGDRESREAILIDPVLETAPRDAQLVKELGLRLLYAVNTHCHADHITGTGLLRSLLPGCQSVISRLSGAQADLHIDDGDSIRFGRFVSWWLAPGEGLDSLD
;
A
#
# COMPACT_ATOMS: atom_id res chain seq x y z
N MET A 1 -58.95 -16.84 -3.69
CA MET A 1 -57.80 -15.92 -3.81
C MET A 1 -56.56 -16.66 -3.32
N SER A 2 -55.77 -17.22 -4.23
CA SER A 2 -54.55 -17.96 -3.91
C SER A 2 -53.36 -17.04 -4.19
N GLY A 3 -52.67 -16.60 -3.14
CA GLY A 3 -51.44 -15.83 -3.24
C GLY A 3 -50.26 -16.74 -2.99
N THR A 4 -49.58 -17.17 -4.05
CA THR A 4 -48.32 -17.92 -3.93
C THR A 4 -47.20 -16.95 -3.61
N ALA A 5 -46.67 -17.00 -2.38
CA ALA A 5 -45.46 -16.26 -2.02
C ALA A 5 -44.25 -16.96 -2.65
N LEU A 6 -43.57 -16.26 -3.56
CA LEU A 6 -42.31 -16.69 -4.17
C LEU A 6 -41.22 -16.70 -3.09
N ARG A 7 -40.79 -17.88 -2.63
CA ARG A 7 -39.61 -18.01 -1.77
C ARG A 7 -38.36 -17.80 -2.62
N VAL A 8 -37.79 -16.61 -2.58
CA VAL A 8 -36.42 -16.39 -3.05
C VAL A 8 -35.51 -17.15 -2.10
N ALA A 9 -34.90 -18.24 -2.60
CA ALA A 9 -33.84 -18.94 -1.88
C ALA A 9 -32.72 -17.94 -1.61
N GLY A 10 -32.61 -17.48 -0.36
CA GLY A 10 -31.49 -16.67 0.07
C GLY A 10 -30.21 -17.43 -0.24
N ARG A 11 -29.44 -16.95 -1.21
CA ARG A 11 -28.06 -17.38 -1.38
C ARG A 11 -27.34 -16.98 -0.10
N GLN A 12 -27.18 -17.92 0.81
CA GLN A 12 -26.11 -17.85 1.79
C GLN A 12 -24.82 -17.80 0.98
N LEU A 13 -24.30 -16.58 0.79
CA LEU A 13 -22.90 -16.40 0.50
C LEU A 13 -22.17 -17.06 1.67
N SER A 14 -21.67 -18.27 1.45
CA SER A 14 -20.80 -18.90 2.42
C SER A 14 -19.59 -17.98 2.54
N GLN A 15 -19.52 -17.25 3.65
CA GLN A 15 -18.28 -16.61 4.05
C GLN A 15 -17.33 -17.76 4.36
N ARG A 16 -16.64 -18.26 3.34
CA ARG A 16 -15.34 -18.89 3.55
C ARG A 16 -14.42 -17.76 4.01
N ALA A 17 -14.47 -17.46 5.30
CA ALA A 17 -13.38 -16.77 5.96
C ALA A 17 -12.14 -17.63 5.69
N GLY A 18 -11.24 -17.16 4.82
CA GLY A 18 -9.92 -17.75 4.70
C GLY A 18 -9.32 -17.81 6.09
N SER A 19 -8.73 -18.95 6.44
CA SER A 19 -8.28 -19.30 7.80
C SER A 19 -7.12 -18.47 8.34
N GLY A 20 -6.84 -17.29 7.77
CA GLY A 20 -5.73 -16.44 8.14
C GLY A 20 -6.18 -15.04 8.53
N ALA A 21 -5.35 -14.35 9.33
CA ALA A 21 -5.65 -13.01 9.81
C ALA A 21 -5.91 -12.02 8.64
N PRO A 22 -6.84 -11.05 8.80
CA PRO A 22 -7.06 -10.03 7.79
C PRO A 22 -5.84 -9.13 7.64
N ILE A 23 -5.66 -8.57 6.45
CA ILE A 23 -4.62 -7.57 6.18
C ILE A 23 -4.71 -6.41 7.18
N LEU A 24 -3.56 -5.98 7.69
CA LEU A 24 -3.46 -4.74 8.45
C LEU A 24 -3.48 -3.57 7.46
N LEU A 25 -4.42 -2.65 7.65
CA LEU A 25 -4.49 -1.39 6.94
C LEU A 25 -4.47 -0.24 7.95
N ARG A 26 -3.61 0.74 7.71
CA ARG A 26 -3.67 2.08 8.32
C ARG A 26 -3.59 3.12 7.23
N GLN A 27 -4.58 3.99 7.18
CA GLN A 27 -4.52 5.23 6.42
C GLN A 27 -4.02 6.33 7.36
N LEU A 28 -2.99 7.03 6.94
CA LEU A 28 -2.36 8.12 7.66
C LEU A 28 -2.47 9.38 6.80
N PHE A 29 -2.59 10.53 7.44
CA PHE A 29 -2.78 11.81 6.74
C PHE A 29 -1.63 12.77 7.08
N GLU A 30 -1.09 13.44 6.08
CA GLU A 30 -0.21 14.60 6.24
C GLU A 30 -0.99 15.85 5.81
N SER A 31 -1.10 16.82 6.73
CA SER A 31 -2.05 17.91 6.59
C SER A 31 -1.60 19.06 5.70
N LYS A 32 -0.29 19.22 5.43
CA LYS A 32 0.22 20.34 4.63
C LYS A 32 0.03 20.10 3.14
N SER A 33 0.34 18.89 2.69
CA SER A 33 0.18 18.40 1.33
C SER A 33 -1.19 17.77 1.06
N CYS A 34 -1.95 17.49 2.13
CA CYS A 34 -3.17 16.69 2.09
C CYS A 34 -2.95 15.26 1.54
N THR A 35 -1.73 14.74 1.64
CA THR A 35 -1.39 13.40 1.17
C THR A 35 -1.89 12.33 2.15
N TYR A 36 -2.41 11.24 1.58
CA TYR A 36 -2.66 10.01 2.31
C TYR A 36 -1.51 9.02 2.12
N THR A 37 -0.96 8.57 3.24
CA THR A 37 0.01 7.47 3.28
C THR A 37 -0.69 6.19 3.75
N TYR A 38 -0.43 5.06 3.10
CA TYR A 38 -1.07 3.78 3.44
C TYR A 38 -0.05 2.75 3.91
N LEU A 39 -0.22 2.25 5.14
CA LEU A 39 0.53 1.10 5.65
C LEU A 39 -0.30 -0.17 5.48
N LEU A 40 0.23 -1.11 4.71
CA LEU A 40 -0.33 -2.43 4.51
C LEU A 40 0.60 -3.47 5.12
N GLY A 41 0.06 -4.44 5.86
CA GLY A 41 0.90 -5.46 6.50
C GLY A 41 0.22 -6.81 6.68
N ASP A 42 1.01 -7.86 6.61
CA ASP A 42 0.60 -9.20 7.01
C ASP A 42 0.86 -9.40 8.51
N ARG A 43 -0.21 -9.65 9.26
CA ARG A 43 -0.14 -9.81 10.72
C ARG A 43 0.59 -11.09 11.16
N GLU A 44 0.67 -12.08 10.28
CA GLU A 44 1.32 -13.36 10.59
C GLU A 44 2.83 -13.28 10.33
N SER A 45 3.23 -12.94 9.12
CA SER A 45 4.66 -12.80 8.75
C SER A 45 5.32 -11.53 9.28
N ARG A 46 4.52 -10.53 9.69
CA ARG A 46 4.94 -9.18 10.11
C ARG A 46 5.54 -8.33 8.98
N GLU A 47 5.46 -8.77 7.74
CA GLU A 47 5.96 -8.02 6.59
C GLU A 47 4.96 -6.94 6.17
N ALA A 48 5.48 -5.78 5.77
CA ALA A 48 4.66 -4.62 5.43
C ALA A 48 5.23 -3.81 4.25
N ILE A 49 4.34 -3.04 3.63
CA ILE A 49 4.67 -1.98 2.67
C ILE A 49 4.02 -0.67 3.08
N LEU A 50 4.64 0.44 2.70
CA LEU A 50 4.13 1.79 2.94
C LEU A 50 4.04 2.52 1.61
N ILE A 51 2.85 3.02 1.27
CA ILE A 51 2.54 3.68 -0.01
C ILE A 51 2.45 5.20 0.23
N ASP A 52 3.10 5.96 -0.63
CA ASP A 52 3.18 7.42 -0.65
C ASP A 52 3.58 8.02 0.72
N PRO A 53 4.75 7.63 1.27
CA PRO A 53 5.26 8.26 2.49
C PRO A 53 5.74 9.68 2.22
N VAL A 54 5.40 10.59 3.12
CA VAL A 54 5.85 12.00 3.11
C VAL A 54 7.05 12.17 4.05
N LEU A 55 8.06 12.97 3.65
CA LEU A 55 9.30 13.16 4.40
C LEU A 55 9.06 13.65 5.84
N GLU A 56 8.20 14.64 6.00
CA GLU A 56 7.88 15.27 7.28
C GLU A 56 7.28 14.29 8.28
N THR A 57 6.58 13.27 7.80
CA THR A 57 5.93 12.25 8.64
C THR A 57 6.66 10.91 8.66
N ALA A 58 7.74 10.75 7.90
CA ALA A 58 8.52 9.50 7.90
C ALA A 58 8.97 9.04 9.31
N PRO A 59 9.34 9.91 10.26
CA PRO A 59 9.61 9.50 11.64
C PRO A 59 8.39 8.92 12.36
N ARG A 60 7.20 9.52 12.19
CA ARG A 60 5.91 9.00 12.71
C ARG A 60 5.63 7.62 12.14
N ASP A 61 5.81 7.47 10.82
CA ASP A 61 5.51 6.23 10.12
C ASP A 61 6.47 5.10 10.54
N ALA A 62 7.76 5.42 10.67
CA ALA A 62 8.76 4.49 11.17
C ALA A 62 8.50 4.05 12.61
N GLN A 63 8.03 4.96 13.46
CA GLN A 63 7.63 4.64 14.82
C GLN A 63 6.42 3.69 14.83
N LEU A 64 5.38 3.98 14.03
CA LEU A 64 4.19 3.12 13.94
C LEU A 64 4.55 1.70 13.46
N VAL A 65 5.44 1.57 12.45
CA VAL A 65 5.94 0.27 11.99
C VAL A 65 6.59 -0.51 13.14
N LYS A 66 7.43 0.15 13.94
CA LYS A 66 8.10 -0.46 15.10
C LYS A 66 7.11 -0.87 16.19
N GLU A 67 6.16 -0.01 16.53
CA GLU A 67 5.12 -0.27 17.55
C GLU A 67 4.20 -1.43 17.17
N LEU A 68 3.89 -1.58 15.88
CA LEU A 68 3.10 -2.70 15.38
C LEU A 68 3.91 -4.00 15.23
N GLY A 69 5.23 -3.95 15.49
CA GLY A 69 6.14 -5.08 15.33
C GLY A 69 6.26 -5.54 13.88
N LEU A 70 6.19 -4.62 12.92
CA LEU A 70 6.26 -4.89 11.50
C LEU A 70 7.69 -4.70 10.97
N ARG A 71 8.03 -5.45 9.92
CA ARG A 71 9.22 -5.27 9.09
C ARG A 71 8.80 -4.61 7.79
N LEU A 72 9.17 -3.35 7.60
CA LEU A 72 8.88 -2.62 6.36
C LEU A 72 9.83 -3.11 5.25
N LEU A 73 9.27 -3.78 4.24
CA LEU A 73 10.02 -4.26 3.08
C LEU A 73 10.22 -3.14 2.06
N TYR A 74 9.12 -2.46 1.74
CA TYR A 74 9.06 -1.53 0.63
C TYR A 74 8.38 -0.23 1.04
N ALA A 75 9.00 0.89 0.70
CA ALA A 75 8.40 2.21 0.72
C ALA A 75 8.17 2.62 -0.74
N VAL A 76 6.91 2.63 -1.16
CA VAL A 76 6.48 2.71 -2.56
C VAL A 76 5.91 4.10 -2.82
N ASN A 77 6.32 4.75 -3.91
CA ASN A 77 5.61 5.91 -4.44
C ASN A 77 4.75 5.50 -5.64
N THR A 78 3.54 6.02 -5.71
CA THR A 78 2.64 5.87 -6.87
C THR A 78 3.13 6.62 -8.10
N HIS A 79 3.70 7.80 -7.90
CA HIS A 79 4.24 8.65 -8.95
C HIS A 79 5.32 9.57 -8.38
N CYS A 80 5.88 10.45 -9.22
CA CYS A 80 6.79 11.50 -8.76
C CYS A 80 5.97 12.69 -8.26
N HIS A 81 5.72 12.74 -6.95
CA HIS A 81 4.92 13.78 -6.31
C HIS A 81 5.50 15.20 -6.51
N ALA A 82 4.65 16.15 -6.90
CA ALA A 82 5.01 17.56 -7.05
C ALA A 82 4.64 18.42 -5.82
N ASP A 83 3.74 17.92 -4.97
CA ASP A 83 3.15 18.58 -3.81
C ASP A 83 3.91 18.33 -2.50
N HIS A 84 4.72 17.27 -2.43
CA HIS A 84 5.51 16.93 -1.25
C HIS A 84 6.82 16.22 -1.58
N ILE A 85 7.76 16.25 -0.62
CA ILE A 85 8.99 15.48 -0.71
C ILE A 85 8.74 14.08 -0.17
N THR A 86 9.07 13.06 -0.96
CA THR A 86 8.91 11.66 -0.54
C THR A 86 9.77 11.30 0.68
N GLY A 87 9.18 10.54 1.60
CA GLY A 87 9.84 10.01 2.80
C GLY A 87 10.60 8.71 2.59
N THR A 88 10.55 8.12 1.39
CA THR A 88 11.20 6.82 1.08
C THR A 88 12.71 6.82 1.42
N GLY A 89 13.41 7.90 1.08
CA GLY A 89 14.85 8.05 1.37
C GLY A 89 15.16 8.04 2.87
N LEU A 90 14.37 8.75 3.68
CA LEU A 90 14.55 8.78 5.13
C LEU A 90 14.15 7.45 5.77
N LEU A 91 13.09 6.80 5.29
CA LEU A 91 12.64 5.50 5.78
C LEU A 91 13.71 4.40 5.60
N ARG A 92 14.45 4.41 4.49
CA ARG A 92 15.59 3.50 4.27
C ARG A 92 16.65 3.63 5.37
N SER A 93 16.90 4.85 5.83
CA SER A 93 17.85 5.12 6.93
C SER A 93 17.28 4.73 8.29
N LEU A 94 15.99 4.96 8.54
CA LEU A 94 15.33 4.71 9.84
C LEU A 94 14.98 3.23 10.07
N LEU A 95 14.80 2.47 8.98
CA LEU A 95 14.38 1.07 8.98
C LEU A 95 15.29 0.25 8.03
N PRO A 96 16.48 -0.18 8.49
CA PRO A 96 17.40 -0.96 7.67
C PRO A 96 16.73 -2.20 7.07
N GLY A 97 16.94 -2.39 5.76
CA GLY A 97 16.29 -3.46 4.98
C GLY A 97 15.03 -3.03 4.24
N CYS A 98 14.52 -1.82 4.48
CA CYS A 98 13.52 -1.18 3.63
C CYS A 98 14.15 -0.74 2.30
N GLN A 99 13.45 -0.97 1.19
CA GLN A 99 13.83 -0.52 -0.15
C GLN A 99 12.83 0.50 -0.71
N SER A 100 13.31 1.54 -1.40
CA SER A 100 12.43 2.46 -2.13
C SER A 100 12.00 1.84 -3.46
N VAL A 101 10.73 2.04 -3.82
CA VAL A 101 10.13 1.53 -5.04
C VAL A 101 9.35 2.62 -5.76
N ILE A 102 9.50 2.74 -7.08
CA ILE A 102 8.70 3.63 -7.92
C ILE A 102 8.58 3.07 -9.35
N SER A 103 7.60 3.53 -10.11
CA SER A 103 7.48 3.21 -11.54
C SER A 103 8.75 3.57 -12.32
N ARG A 104 9.18 2.70 -13.23
CA ARG A 104 10.29 3.00 -14.16
C ARG A 104 9.98 4.20 -15.06
N LEU A 105 8.71 4.41 -15.43
CA LEU A 105 8.27 5.51 -16.28
C LEU A 105 8.45 6.89 -15.61
N SER A 106 8.48 6.95 -14.28
CA SER A 106 8.68 8.20 -13.54
C SER A 106 10.04 8.86 -13.79
N GLY A 107 11.04 8.10 -14.26
CA GLY A 107 12.43 8.57 -14.40
C GLY A 107 13.15 8.88 -13.08
N ALA A 108 12.50 8.67 -11.93
CA ALA A 108 13.06 8.95 -10.62
C ALA A 108 14.03 7.86 -10.14
N GLN A 109 14.89 8.21 -9.18
CA GLN A 109 15.80 7.26 -8.55
C GLN A 109 15.11 6.50 -7.41
N ALA A 110 15.28 5.17 -7.40
CA ALA A 110 14.82 4.28 -6.33
C ALA A 110 15.73 3.03 -6.27
N ASP A 111 15.62 2.24 -5.20
CA ASP A 111 16.33 0.95 -5.11
C ASP A 111 15.76 -0.06 -6.11
N LEU A 112 14.44 -0.04 -6.34
CA LEU A 112 13.73 -0.90 -7.27
C LEU A 112 12.80 -0.08 -8.17
N HIS A 113 12.72 -0.48 -9.43
CA HIS A 113 11.77 0.06 -10.40
C HIS A 113 10.80 -1.02 -10.85
N ILE A 114 9.52 -0.67 -10.91
CA ILE A 114 8.42 -1.56 -11.34
C ILE A 114 7.77 -1.07 -12.63
N ASP A 115 7.29 -2.00 -13.45
CA ASP A 115 6.52 -1.75 -14.68
C ASP A 115 5.04 -2.17 -14.52
N ASP A 116 4.24 -1.91 -15.56
CA ASP A 116 2.88 -2.45 -15.65
C ASP A 116 2.87 -3.98 -15.55
N GLY A 117 1.97 -4.51 -14.72
CA GLY A 117 1.83 -5.95 -14.50
C GLY A 117 2.80 -6.54 -13.46
N ASP A 118 3.74 -5.75 -12.93
CA ASP A 118 4.58 -6.18 -11.82
C ASP A 118 3.78 -6.35 -10.53
N SER A 119 4.37 -7.05 -9.55
CA SER A 119 3.74 -7.24 -8.26
C SER A 119 4.71 -7.11 -7.09
N ILE A 120 4.23 -6.53 -5.99
CA ILE A 120 4.95 -6.38 -4.73
C ILE A 120 4.35 -7.35 -3.72
N ARG A 121 5.16 -8.29 -3.24
CA ARG A 121 4.76 -9.29 -2.25
C ARG A 121 5.19 -8.88 -0.84
N PHE A 122 4.30 -9.06 0.13
CA PHE A 122 4.57 -8.89 1.56
C PHE A 122 3.77 -9.94 2.34
N GLY A 123 4.49 -10.89 2.94
CA GLY A 123 3.90 -12.09 3.52
C GLY A 123 3.12 -12.87 2.47
N ARG A 124 1.87 -13.22 2.81
CA ARG A 124 0.93 -13.88 1.90
C ARG A 124 0.16 -12.95 0.97
N PHE A 125 0.34 -11.64 1.10
CA PHE A 125 -0.35 -10.64 0.28
C PHE A 125 0.49 -10.22 -0.92
N VAL A 126 -0.20 -9.84 -2.00
CA VAL A 126 0.39 -9.36 -3.23
C VAL A 126 -0.35 -8.09 -3.65
N SER A 127 0.38 -7.02 -3.85
CA SER A 127 -0.11 -5.78 -4.49
C SER A 127 0.31 -5.80 -5.94
N TRP A 128 -0.66 -5.73 -6.86
CA TRP A 128 -0.40 -5.65 -8.29
C TRP A 128 -0.21 -4.19 -8.70
N TRP A 129 0.79 -3.94 -9.53
CA TRP A 129 1.01 -2.65 -10.14
C TRP A 129 0.35 -2.59 -11.50
N LEU A 130 -0.48 -1.58 -11.69
CA LEU A 130 -1.04 -1.24 -12.98
C LEU A 130 -0.57 0.17 -13.27
N ALA A 131 0.36 0.31 -14.21
CA ALA A 131 0.78 1.63 -14.63
C ALA A 131 -0.41 2.24 -15.39
N PRO A 132 -0.74 3.51 -15.15
CA PRO A 132 -1.78 4.13 -15.95
C PRO A 132 -1.26 4.21 -17.40
N GLY A 133 -2.13 3.89 -18.37
CA GLY A 133 -1.74 3.90 -19.79
C GLY A 133 -1.13 5.24 -20.21
N GLU A 134 -0.26 5.22 -21.22
CA GLU A 134 0.42 6.38 -21.81
C GLU A 134 -0.46 7.66 -21.76
N GLY A 135 -0.09 8.63 -20.90
CA GLY A 135 -0.76 9.93 -20.78
C GLY A 135 -1.30 10.34 -19.40
N LEU A 136 -1.07 9.56 -18.35
CA LEU A 136 -1.56 9.86 -17.00
C LEU A 136 -0.46 10.24 -15.98
N ASP A 137 0.82 9.99 -16.30
CA ASP A 137 1.96 10.50 -15.51
C ASP A 137 2.16 12.04 -15.67
N SER A 138 1.24 12.72 -16.38
CA SER A 138 1.24 14.17 -16.60
C SER A 138 0.09 14.92 -15.92
N LEU A 139 -0.65 14.27 -15.02
CA LEU A 139 -1.75 14.91 -14.27
C LEU A 139 -1.40 15.05 -12.78
N ASP A 140 -0.42 15.91 -12.51
CA ASP A 140 -0.25 16.63 -11.24
C ASP A 140 -0.29 18.14 -11.50
#